data_AF-A0A939X2W0-F1
#
_entry.id   AF-A0A939X2W0-F1
#
_cell.length_a   1.000
_cell.length_b   1.000
_cell.length_c   1.000
_cell.angle_alpha   90.00
_cell.angle_beta   90.00
_cell.angle_gamma   90.00
#
_symmetry.space_group_name_H-M   'P 1'
#
loop_
_entity.id
_entity.type
_entity.pdbx_description
1 polymer ?
#
loop_
_entity_poly.entity_id
_entity_poly.type
_entity_poly.pdbx_seq_one_letter_code
_entity_poly.pdbx_strand_id
1 'polypeptide(L)'
;MISRKGFISIKLIALMMSGSLTLSAFGCSKKEAKNKSKISEQTSITEAADTTDVKTPTVTEPEVSSETTEETTQAATSTSESIPLMTESPRTKSSFTEYIPYVLPPITKEMMTPNQIDIFYRFCEAVLANEESFECDNYSDLETVFYLVVRTCCPYAYQVATIQESWEVSGNVVKIQYRGDLEWRKSKYDGFKNAVEDLLQNVLKEEYSDFENALVLFEYFTDNYVYDFEHNGQDPENIGAYIPLIRKTGVCQNFAAAYTFVLLQTGCDVDNMEGALSETEATGHEWNIIRLDGQCYMIDTTWGLGRNDLRYFLMTKEDRQEDGQYFIGDMDVGLLLKNYGDDRYLCNDTKYSELHQALEYTWNPEDNTISLRQFDVNGELKEYTTFKYE
;
A
#
# COMPACT_ATOMS: atom_id res chain seq x y z
N MET A 1 -23.52 -47.84 10.48
CA MET A 1 -22.57 -47.20 9.53
C MET A 1 -23.35 -46.20 8.69
N ILE A 2 -23.39 -44.92 9.08
CA ILE A 2 -23.78 -43.80 8.21
C ILE A 2 -22.82 -42.67 8.57
N SER A 3 -21.96 -42.31 7.61
CA SER A 3 -20.93 -41.27 7.74
C SER A 3 -21.58 -39.89 7.71
N ARG A 4 -21.40 -39.12 8.79
CA ARG A 4 -21.68 -37.68 8.82
C ARG A 4 -20.55 -36.96 8.08
N LYS A 5 -20.76 -36.63 6.80
CA LYS A 5 -19.98 -35.58 6.13
C LYS A 5 -20.43 -34.24 6.70
N GLY A 6 -19.53 -33.59 7.43
CA GLY A 6 -19.72 -32.23 7.92
C GLY A 6 -19.74 -31.26 6.75
N PHE A 7 -20.93 -30.79 6.39
CA PHE A 7 -21.10 -29.54 5.67
C PHE A 7 -20.79 -28.41 6.65
N ILE A 8 -19.54 -27.95 6.65
CA ILE A 8 -19.23 -26.61 7.17
C ILE A 8 -19.31 -25.70 5.94
N SER A 9 -20.34 -24.85 5.92
CA SER A 9 -20.64 -23.95 4.81
C SER A 9 -19.49 -22.95 4.62
N ILE A 10 -18.94 -22.91 3.41
CA ILE A 10 -17.84 -22.02 2.93
C ILE A 10 -18.15 -20.54 3.15
N LYS A 11 -19.42 -20.17 3.34
CA LYS A 11 -19.81 -18.82 3.78
C LYS A 11 -19.21 -18.41 5.12
N LEU A 12 -18.76 -19.32 5.98
CA LEU A 12 -18.21 -18.97 7.30
C LEU A 12 -16.71 -18.59 7.27
N ILE A 13 -15.94 -19.08 6.29
CA ILE A 13 -14.49 -18.79 6.20
C ILE A 13 -14.26 -17.46 5.45
N ALA A 14 -15.02 -17.22 4.37
CA ALA A 14 -15.09 -15.90 3.75
C ALA A 14 -15.63 -14.84 4.74
N LEU A 15 -16.51 -15.21 5.68
CA LEU A 15 -17.00 -14.30 6.69
C LEU A 15 -15.99 -14.06 7.84
N MET A 16 -15.15 -15.05 8.17
CA MET A 16 -14.07 -14.88 9.16
C MET A 16 -12.91 -14.02 8.62
N MET A 17 -12.54 -14.17 7.35
CA MET A 17 -11.61 -13.23 6.70
C MET A 17 -12.27 -11.90 6.33
N SER A 18 -13.60 -11.88 6.11
CA SER A 18 -14.32 -10.61 6.06
C SER A 18 -14.27 -9.88 7.39
N GLY A 19 -14.05 -10.55 8.54
CA GLY A 19 -13.86 -9.86 9.82
C GLY A 19 -12.62 -8.96 9.83
N SER A 20 -11.47 -9.50 9.41
CA SER A 20 -10.21 -8.74 9.30
C SER A 20 -10.21 -7.80 8.09
N LEU A 21 -10.73 -8.21 6.93
CA LEU A 21 -10.96 -7.29 5.79
C LEU A 21 -12.03 -6.23 6.05
N THR A 22 -12.96 -6.43 7.01
CA THR A 22 -13.96 -5.40 7.35
C THR A 22 -13.39 -4.26 8.17
N LEU A 23 -12.30 -4.47 8.93
CA LEU A 23 -11.62 -3.35 9.57
C LEU A 23 -11.00 -2.41 8.51
N SER A 24 -10.41 -2.95 7.44
CA SER A 24 -9.74 -2.17 6.39
C SER A 24 -10.68 -1.54 5.34
N ALA A 25 -11.95 -1.95 5.28
CA ALA A 25 -12.90 -1.47 4.27
C ALA A 25 -13.49 -0.07 4.56
N PHE A 26 -13.33 0.50 5.76
CA PHE A 26 -13.88 1.81 6.09
C PHE A 26 -12.78 2.86 6.17
N GLY A 27 -12.62 3.63 5.09
CA GLY A 27 -11.74 4.80 5.05
C GLY A 27 -11.98 5.76 6.22
N CYS A 28 -10.90 6.13 6.90
CA CYS A 28 -10.90 7.06 8.03
C CYS A 28 -11.18 8.49 7.56
N SER A 29 -12.41 8.98 7.72
CA SER A 29 -12.73 10.39 7.50
C SER A 29 -12.23 11.24 8.68
N LYS A 30 -11.32 12.19 8.41
CA LYS A 30 -11.02 13.31 9.33
C LYS A 30 -12.34 13.98 9.74
N LYS A 31 -12.72 13.95 11.02
CA LYS A 31 -13.76 14.87 11.52
C LYS A 31 -13.11 16.25 11.62
N GLU A 32 -13.50 17.18 10.73
CA GLU A 32 -13.04 18.56 10.78
C GLU A 32 -13.23 19.17 12.18
N ALA A 33 -12.13 19.58 12.81
CA ALA A 33 -12.17 20.43 13.98
C ALA A 33 -12.70 21.81 13.55
N LYS A 34 -13.95 22.13 13.90
CA LYS A 34 -14.58 23.43 13.66
C LYS A 34 -13.77 24.55 14.34
N ASN A 35 -12.92 25.22 13.57
CA ASN A 35 -12.33 26.47 14.01
C ASN A 35 -13.33 27.62 13.76
N LYS A 36 -13.90 28.17 14.84
CA LYS A 36 -14.83 29.30 14.78
C LYS A 36 -14.08 30.58 14.40
N SER A 37 -14.09 30.92 13.13
CA SER A 37 -13.83 32.28 12.65
C SER A 37 -15.16 32.95 12.31
N LYS A 38 -15.50 34.01 13.05
CA LYS A 38 -16.59 34.95 12.72
C LYS A 38 -16.16 35.73 11.47
N ILE A 39 -17.01 35.79 10.44
CA ILE A 39 -17.29 36.99 9.63
C ILE A 39 -18.61 36.74 8.86
N SER A 40 -19.29 37.85 8.58
CA SER A 40 -20.72 38.10 8.37
C SER A 40 -21.35 37.64 7.06
N GLU A 41 -22.69 37.58 7.14
CA GLU A 41 -23.72 37.37 6.12
C GLU A 41 -23.65 38.20 4.82
N GLN A 42 -24.46 37.71 3.86
CA GLN A 42 -25.00 38.27 2.61
C GLN A 42 -24.17 37.88 1.37
N THR A 43 -24.74 37.26 0.32
CA THR A 43 -26.06 37.46 -0.29
C THR A 43 -26.47 36.23 -1.11
N SER A 44 -27.76 35.92 -1.07
CA SER A 44 -28.50 35.00 -1.93
C SER A 44 -28.59 35.49 -3.38
N ILE A 45 -28.42 34.61 -4.38
CA ILE A 45 -29.18 34.67 -5.65
C ILE A 45 -29.48 33.23 -6.12
N THR A 46 -30.74 33.02 -6.49
CA THR A 46 -31.44 31.85 -7.01
C THR A 46 -31.29 31.66 -8.53
N GLU A 47 -31.86 30.55 -9.03
CA GLU A 47 -32.24 30.21 -10.42
C GLU A 47 -31.18 29.47 -11.26
N ALA A 48 -31.52 28.50 -12.11
CA ALA A 48 -32.73 27.70 -12.34
C ALA A 48 -32.31 26.55 -13.28
N ALA A 49 -33.09 25.48 -13.29
CA ALA A 49 -32.97 24.37 -14.23
C ALA A 49 -33.17 24.83 -15.67
N ASP A 50 -32.50 24.17 -16.62
CA ASP A 50 -33.09 23.97 -17.94
C ASP A 50 -32.74 22.58 -18.50
N THR A 51 -33.77 22.00 -19.09
CA THR A 51 -33.88 20.65 -19.64
C THR A 51 -33.89 20.74 -21.15
N THR A 52 -33.19 19.86 -21.86
CA THR A 52 -33.68 19.41 -23.18
C THR A 52 -33.13 18.03 -23.53
N ASP A 53 -34.05 17.09 -23.68
CA ASP A 53 -34.00 15.89 -24.52
C ASP A 53 -33.51 16.19 -25.95
N VAL A 54 -32.95 15.18 -26.63
CA VAL A 54 -33.45 14.69 -27.95
C VAL A 54 -32.67 13.44 -28.42
N LYS A 55 -33.41 12.33 -28.41
CA LYS A 55 -33.52 11.19 -29.36
C LYS A 55 -32.33 10.63 -30.16
N THR A 56 -32.15 9.33 -29.95
CA THR A 56 -31.68 8.25 -30.82
C THR A 56 -32.26 8.25 -32.24
N PRO A 57 -31.54 7.64 -33.21
CA PRO A 57 -32.18 6.61 -34.02
C PRO A 57 -31.30 5.36 -34.22
N THR A 58 -31.95 4.21 -34.02
CA THR A 58 -31.60 2.86 -34.49
C THR A 58 -31.75 2.77 -36.01
N VAL A 59 -31.07 1.84 -36.70
CA VAL A 59 -31.62 1.01 -37.80
C VAL A 59 -30.59 -0.02 -38.33
N THR A 60 -30.96 -1.31 -38.15
CA THR A 60 -30.82 -2.54 -38.98
C THR A 60 -29.48 -3.18 -39.36
N GLU A 61 -29.41 -4.47 -39.01
CA GLU A 61 -28.69 -5.59 -39.67
C GLU A 61 -29.10 -5.83 -41.13
N PRO A 62 -28.30 -6.64 -41.84
CA PRO A 62 -28.86 -7.90 -42.35
C PRO A 62 -27.98 -9.14 -42.13
N GLU A 63 -28.63 -10.30 -41.99
CA GLU A 63 -28.06 -11.66 -42.11
C GLU A 63 -27.56 -11.96 -43.54
N VAL A 64 -26.63 -12.91 -43.70
CA VAL A 64 -26.81 -14.16 -44.49
C VAL A 64 -25.52 -15.03 -44.55
N SER A 65 -25.78 -16.33 -44.39
CA SER A 65 -25.11 -17.57 -44.86
C SER A 65 -23.79 -18.11 -44.29
N SER A 66 -23.92 -19.38 -43.92
CA SER A 66 -22.97 -20.45 -43.61
C SER A 66 -21.99 -20.80 -44.72
N GLU A 67 -20.77 -21.20 -44.33
CA GLU A 67 -20.05 -22.30 -44.97
C GLU A 67 -19.05 -22.94 -43.99
N THR A 68 -19.03 -24.28 -43.99
CA THR A 68 -18.20 -25.15 -43.15
C THR A 68 -16.96 -25.56 -43.95
N THR A 69 -15.77 -25.44 -43.38
CA THR A 69 -14.57 -26.16 -43.86
C THR A 69 -13.67 -26.50 -42.69
N GLU A 70 -13.44 -27.80 -42.50
CA GLU A 70 -12.35 -28.36 -41.70
C GLU A 70 -11.04 -28.28 -42.51
N GLU A 71 -9.94 -27.80 -41.90
CA GLU A 71 -8.59 -28.32 -42.20
C GLU A 71 -7.56 -27.94 -41.11
N THR A 72 -7.15 -28.99 -40.37
CA THR A 72 -5.77 -29.40 -40.05
C THR A 72 -4.68 -28.36 -39.71
N THR A 73 -4.34 -28.33 -38.41
CA THR A 73 -2.99 -28.26 -37.77
C THR A 73 -1.85 -27.49 -38.46
N GLN A 74 -1.33 -26.46 -37.77
CA GLN A 74 0.11 -26.31 -37.57
C GLN A 74 0.41 -25.50 -36.30
N ALA A 75 1.17 -26.12 -35.39
CA ALA A 75 1.69 -25.50 -34.19
C ALA A 75 2.69 -24.41 -34.54
N ALA A 76 2.36 -23.17 -34.20
CA ALA A 76 3.30 -22.06 -34.21
C ALA A 76 3.90 -21.93 -32.81
N THR A 77 5.17 -22.31 -32.69
CA THR A 77 6.02 -22.08 -31.53
C THR A 77 6.11 -20.57 -31.28
N SER A 78 5.41 -20.07 -30.27
CA SER A 78 5.57 -18.69 -29.81
C SER A 78 6.85 -18.59 -29.00
N THR A 79 7.84 -17.89 -29.55
CA THR A 79 8.97 -17.38 -28.79
C THR A 79 8.43 -16.39 -27.75
N SER A 80 8.51 -16.79 -26.48
CA SER A 80 8.20 -15.94 -25.31
C SER A 80 9.16 -14.76 -25.31
N GLU A 81 8.64 -13.55 -25.56
CA GLU A 81 9.29 -12.30 -25.22
C GLU A 81 9.00 -12.02 -23.74
N SER A 82 9.84 -12.59 -22.86
CA SER A 82 9.76 -12.41 -21.41
C SER A 82 10.34 -11.05 -20.98
N ILE A 83 9.77 -10.47 -19.92
CA ILE A 83 10.40 -9.37 -19.17
C ILE A 83 11.63 -9.96 -18.44
N PRO A 84 12.77 -9.26 -18.34
CA PRO A 84 13.99 -9.84 -17.77
C PRO A 84 13.79 -10.31 -16.32
N LEU A 85 14.03 -11.60 -16.08
CA LEU A 85 13.99 -12.24 -14.76
C LEU A 85 15.25 -11.86 -13.97
N MET A 86 15.09 -11.47 -12.69
CA MET A 86 16.22 -11.24 -11.78
C MET A 86 16.47 -12.52 -10.98
N THR A 87 17.68 -13.07 -11.05
CA THR A 87 18.14 -14.14 -10.17
C THR A 87 18.99 -13.55 -9.04
N GLU A 88 18.50 -13.65 -7.80
CA GLU A 88 19.17 -13.48 -6.50
C GLU A 88 18.76 -12.28 -5.59
N SER A 89 18.71 -12.61 -4.29
CA SER A 89 18.31 -11.88 -3.06
C SER A 89 19.15 -10.61 -2.74
N PRO A 90 18.76 -9.81 -1.72
CA PRO A 90 18.69 -8.35 -1.82
C PRO A 90 20.03 -7.68 -2.13
N ARG A 91 20.00 -6.72 -3.06
CA ARG A 91 21.16 -5.91 -3.44
C ARG A 91 21.75 -5.16 -2.25
N THR A 92 23.06 -5.04 -2.27
CA THR A 92 23.82 -4.03 -1.53
C THR A 92 23.59 -2.65 -2.17
N LYS A 93 23.41 -1.60 -1.33
CA LYS A 93 23.18 -0.17 -1.70
C LYS A 93 23.96 0.27 -2.95
N SER A 94 23.36 0.15 -4.13
CA SER A 94 23.96 0.55 -5.41
C SER A 94 22.87 1.20 -6.25
N SER A 95 22.90 2.55 -6.29
CA SER A 95 22.12 3.50 -7.08
C SER A 95 20.60 3.28 -7.11
N PHE A 96 19.82 4.23 -6.57
CA PHE A 96 18.34 4.29 -6.67
C PHE A 96 17.79 4.42 -8.11
N THR A 97 18.62 4.17 -9.12
CA THR A 97 18.32 4.35 -10.54
C THR A 97 17.59 3.16 -11.16
N GLU A 98 17.57 1.99 -10.52
CA GLU A 98 16.93 0.80 -11.09
C GLU A 98 15.77 0.34 -10.21
N TYR A 99 14.56 0.47 -10.74
CA TYR A 99 13.34 -0.04 -10.14
C TYR A 99 13.40 -1.55 -9.89
N ILE A 100 13.08 -1.97 -8.67
CA ILE A 100 12.92 -3.38 -8.30
C ILE A 100 11.43 -3.76 -8.42
N PRO A 101 11.05 -4.71 -9.31
CA PRO A 101 9.65 -5.02 -9.57
C PRO A 101 8.86 -5.58 -8.38
N TYR A 102 9.55 -6.27 -7.47
CA TYR A 102 8.98 -6.77 -6.23
C TYR A 102 9.97 -6.65 -5.08
N VAL A 103 9.45 -6.38 -3.89
CA VAL A 103 10.20 -6.21 -2.65
C VAL A 103 9.51 -7.01 -1.55
N LEU A 104 10.24 -7.45 -0.53
CA LEU A 104 9.63 -8.17 0.60
C LEU A 104 10.15 -7.60 1.92
N PRO A 105 9.29 -6.98 2.77
CA PRO A 105 9.70 -6.45 4.06
C PRO A 105 10.46 -7.48 4.89
N PRO A 106 11.60 -7.15 5.50
CA PRO A 106 12.28 -8.05 6.43
C PRO A 106 11.35 -8.49 7.58
N ILE A 107 10.60 -7.56 8.17
CA ILE A 107 9.59 -7.84 9.21
C ILE A 107 8.56 -8.89 8.76
N THR A 108 7.86 -8.69 7.64
CA THR A 108 6.93 -9.69 7.09
C THR A 108 7.63 -11.01 6.76
N LYS A 109 8.86 -10.97 6.23
CA LYS A 109 9.63 -12.16 5.89
C LYS A 109 9.97 -13.01 7.12
N GLU A 110 10.23 -12.40 8.28
CA GLU A 110 10.39 -13.11 9.56
C GLU A 110 9.10 -13.85 9.99
N MET A 111 7.95 -13.43 9.47
CA MET A 111 6.64 -13.97 9.82
C MET A 111 6.12 -15.06 8.87
N MET A 112 6.62 -15.07 7.64
CA MET A 112 6.20 -15.99 6.57
C MET A 112 6.83 -17.38 6.71
N THR A 113 6.11 -18.40 6.25
CA THR A 113 6.69 -19.74 6.07
C THR A 113 7.58 -19.78 4.83
N PRO A 114 8.56 -20.71 4.73
CA PRO A 114 9.34 -20.89 3.51
C PRO A 114 8.47 -21.13 2.26
N ASN A 115 7.34 -21.82 2.42
CA ASN A 115 6.40 -22.06 1.33
C ASN A 115 5.69 -20.78 0.86
N GLN A 116 5.27 -19.91 1.78
CA GLN A 116 4.68 -18.61 1.44
C GLN A 116 5.69 -17.70 0.71
N ILE A 117 6.96 -17.72 1.14
CA ILE A 117 8.04 -16.96 0.49
C ILE A 117 8.27 -17.47 -0.94
N ASP A 118 8.34 -18.79 -1.13
CA ASP A 118 8.49 -19.40 -2.45
C ASP A 118 7.31 -19.07 -3.38
N ILE A 119 6.08 -19.20 -2.87
CA ILE A 119 4.86 -18.84 -3.61
C ILE A 119 4.87 -17.37 -4.02
N PHE A 120 5.27 -16.45 -3.13
CA PHE A 120 5.37 -15.02 -3.45
C PHE A 120 6.28 -14.78 -4.64
N TYR A 121 7.50 -15.32 -4.62
CA TYR A 121 8.44 -15.13 -5.72
C TYR A 121 7.96 -15.80 -7.02
N ARG A 122 7.47 -17.05 -6.94
CA ARG A 122 6.94 -17.76 -8.11
C ARG A 122 5.80 -17.00 -8.78
N PHE A 123 4.87 -16.47 -8.00
CA PHE A 123 3.77 -15.66 -8.54
C PHE A 123 4.29 -14.38 -9.20
N CYS A 124 5.18 -13.63 -8.53
CA CYS A 124 5.73 -12.39 -9.09
C CYS A 124 6.48 -12.64 -10.40
N GLU A 125 7.34 -13.66 -10.43
CA GLU A 125 8.13 -14.00 -11.61
C GLU A 125 7.27 -14.50 -12.76
N ALA A 126 6.28 -15.36 -12.49
CA ALA A 126 5.35 -15.81 -13.51
C ALA A 126 4.56 -14.64 -14.14
N VAL A 127 4.13 -13.66 -13.33
CA VAL A 127 3.43 -12.47 -13.82
C VAL A 127 4.36 -11.57 -14.65
N LEU A 128 5.61 -11.37 -14.22
CA LEU A 128 6.60 -10.60 -14.96
C LEU A 128 6.96 -11.28 -16.28
N ALA A 129 7.10 -12.60 -16.29
CA ALA A 129 7.33 -13.40 -17.49
C ALA A 129 6.07 -13.55 -18.37
N ASN A 130 4.91 -13.01 -17.94
CA ASN A 130 3.60 -13.14 -18.59
C ASN A 130 3.23 -14.62 -18.85
N GLU A 131 3.54 -15.50 -17.90
CA GLU A 131 3.15 -16.91 -17.94
C GLU A 131 1.65 -17.07 -17.70
N GLU A 132 1.02 -18.08 -18.30
CA GLU A 132 -0.41 -18.34 -18.13
C GLU A 132 -0.74 -19.07 -16.81
N SER A 133 0.28 -19.65 -16.17
CA SER A 133 0.14 -20.42 -14.93
C SER A 133 1.48 -20.63 -14.26
N PHE A 134 1.47 -20.91 -12.97
CA PHE A 134 2.64 -21.31 -12.21
C PHE A 134 2.31 -22.49 -11.29
N GLU A 135 3.32 -23.22 -10.88
CA GLU A 135 3.16 -24.32 -9.94
C GLU A 135 2.95 -23.78 -8.51
N CYS A 136 1.94 -24.32 -7.82
CA CYS A 136 1.62 -23.98 -6.44
C CYS A 136 1.01 -25.19 -5.71
N ASP A 137 1.70 -25.64 -4.66
CA ASP A 137 1.31 -26.82 -3.89
C ASP A 137 0.33 -26.52 -2.74
N ASN A 138 0.16 -25.24 -2.36
CA ASN A 138 -0.72 -24.82 -1.27
C ASN A 138 -1.53 -23.56 -1.64
N TYR A 139 -2.78 -23.76 -2.05
CA TYR A 139 -3.67 -22.68 -2.46
C TYR A 139 -4.02 -21.71 -1.30
N SER A 140 -4.11 -22.20 -0.05
CA SER A 140 -4.42 -21.34 1.09
C SER A 140 -3.27 -20.36 1.41
N ASP A 141 -2.02 -20.83 1.26
CA ASP A 141 -0.86 -19.94 1.36
C ASP A 141 -0.85 -18.94 0.20
N LEU A 142 -1.20 -19.38 -1.02
CA LEU A 142 -1.33 -18.48 -2.17
C LEU A 142 -2.37 -17.39 -1.96
N GLU A 143 -3.57 -17.71 -1.49
CA GLU A 143 -4.60 -16.68 -1.19
C GLU A 143 -4.07 -15.65 -0.20
N THR A 144 -3.46 -16.12 0.89
CA THR A 144 -2.86 -15.24 1.91
C THR A 144 -1.79 -14.34 1.30
N VAL A 145 -0.86 -14.91 0.54
CA VAL A 145 0.22 -14.17 -0.11
C VAL A 145 -0.33 -13.16 -1.13
N PHE A 146 -1.26 -13.57 -1.98
CA PHE A 146 -1.82 -12.73 -3.03
C PHE A 146 -2.57 -11.53 -2.45
N TYR A 147 -3.48 -11.75 -1.50
CA TYR A 147 -4.33 -10.67 -0.99
C TYR A 147 -3.61 -9.76 0.00
N LEU A 148 -2.69 -10.28 0.80
CA LEU A 148 -2.06 -9.50 1.86
C LEU A 148 -0.68 -8.97 1.49
N VAL A 149 0.13 -9.78 0.79
CA VAL A 149 1.54 -9.46 0.52
C VAL A 149 1.70 -8.77 -0.84
N VAL A 150 1.17 -9.36 -1.91
CA VAL A 150 1.41 -8.88 -3.29
C VAL A 150 0.92 -7.43 -3.50
N ARG A 151 -0.18 -7.02 -2.86
CA ARG A 151 -0.74 -5.64 -2.96
C ARG A 151 0.28 -4.53 -2.63
N THR A 152 1.20 -4.83 -1.72
CA THR A 152 2.27 -3.92 -1.28
C THR A 152 3.58 -4.26 -1.96
N CYS A 153 3.89 -5.56 -2.05
CA CYS A 153 5.21 -6.08 -2.38
C CYS A 153 5.47 -6.26 -3.87
N CYS A 154 4.43 -6.40 -4.71
CA CYS A 154 4.56 -6.45 -6.17
C CYS A 154 3.35 -5.74 -6.81
N PRO A 155 3.30 -4.40 -6.72
CA PRO A 155 2.07 -3.65 -7.00
C PRO A 155 1.62 -3.77 -8.46
N TYR A 156 2.57 -3.86 -9.40
CA TYR A 156 2.27 -4.14 -10.80
C TYR A 156 1.52 -5.47 -10.95
N ALA A 157 2.02 -6.56 -10.34
CA ALA A 157 1.40 -7.87 -10.48
C ALA A 157 -0.02 -7.90 -9.89
N TYR A 158 -0.23 -7.27 -8.73
CA TYR A 158 -1.56 -7.13 -8.14
C TYR A 158 -2.53 -6.36 -9.07
N GLN A 159 -2.03 -5.30 -9.71
CA GLN A 159 -2.83 -4.46 -10.61
C GLN A 159 -3.28 -5.22 -11.87
N VAL A 160 -2.43 -6.08 -12.45
CA VAL A 160 -2.69 -6.70 -13.75
C VAL A 160 -3.15 -8.14 -13.70
N ALA A 161 -3.03 -8.81 -12.56
CA ALA A 161 -3.38 -10.22 -12.43
C ALA A 161 -4.29 -10.49 -11.24
N THR A 162 -5.07 -11.55 -11.35
CA THR A 162 -5.80 -12.20 -10.26
C THR A 162 -5.60 -13.71 -10.34
N ILE A 163 -5.86 -14.40 -9.25
CA ILE A 163 -5.83 -15.86 -9.19
C ILE A 163 -7.26 -16.39 -9.31
N GLN A 164 -7.49 -17.34 -10.21
CA GLN A 164 -8.81 -17.93 -10.38
C GLN A 164 -9.04 -19.05 -9.35
N GLU A 165 -10.18 -19.02 -8.65
CA GLU A 165 -10.67 -20.15 -7.83
C GLU A 165 -11.17 -21.31 -8.72
N SER A 166 -10.35 -21.85 -9.62
CA SER A 166 -10.72 -23.05 -10.36
C SER A 166 -10.30 -24.28 -9.56
N TRP A 167 -11.22 -24.84 -8.78
CA TRP A 167 -11.08 -26.15 -8.11
C TRP A 167 -10.99 -27.36 -9.08
N GLU A 168 -10.71 -27.13 -10.36
CA GLU A 168 -10.19 -28.19 -11.24
C GLU A 168 -8.69 -28.32 -11.00
N VAL A 169 -8.33 -28.80 -9.81
CA VAL A 169 -6.99 -29.29 -9.48
C VAL A 169 -6.78 -30.58 -10.27
N SER A 170 -6.49 -30.46 -11.55
CA SER A 170 -5.73 -31.47 -12.26
C SER A 170 -4.24 -31.11 -12.13
N GLY A 171 -3.70 -31.22 -10.91
CA GLY A 171 -2.28 -30.96 -10.60
C GLY A 171 -2.01 -29.68 -9.82
N ASN A 172 -0.79 -29.57 -9.31
CA ASN A 172 -0.29 -28.47 -8.48
C ASN A 172 -0.01 -27.18 -9.31
N VAL A 173 -0.92 -26.80 -10.20
CA VAL A 173 -0.74 -25.67 -11.14
C VAL A 173 -1.91 -24.71 -11.00
N VAL A 174 -1.61 -23.43 -10.81
CA VAL A 174 -2.59 -22.34 -10.70
C VAL A 174 -2.51 -21.47 -11.94
N LYS A 175 -3.68 -21.21 -12.56
CA LYS A 175 -3.78 -20.30 -13.70
C LYS A 175 -3.78 -18.85 -13.25
N ILE A 176 -3.05 -18.01 -13.98
CA ILE A 176 -3.02 -16.57 -13.79
C ILE A 176 -4.06 -15.95 -14.70
N GLN A 177 -5.02 -15.23 -14.11
CA GLN A 177 -6.01 -14.50 -14.88
C GLN A 177 -5.56 -13.04 -15.02
N TYR A 178 -5.15 -12.67 -16.23
CA TYR A 178 -4.75 -11.30 -16.52
C TYR A 178 -5.93 -10.38 -16.82
N ARG A 179 -5.80 -9.14 -16.37
CA ARG A 179 -6.59 -8.00 -16.80
C ARG A 179 -5.98 -7.40 -18.07
N GLY A 180 -6.84 -6.97 -18.99
CA GLY A 180 -6.42 -6.38 -20.27
C GLY A 180 -5.67 -7.33 -21.19
N ASP A 181 -5.22 -6.81 -22.34
CA ASP A 181 -4.32 -7.51 -23.25
C ASP A 181 -2.84 -7.29 -22.86
N LEU A 182 -1.92 -7.96 -23.58
CA LEU A 182 -0.49 -7.89 -23.30
C LEU A 182 0.08 -6.46 -23.43
N GLU A 183 -0.38 -5.71 -24.43
CA GLU A 183 0.11 -4.34 -24.66
C GLU A 183 -0.35 -3.39 -23.57
N TRP A 184 -1.59 -3.55 -23.09
CA TRP A 184 -2.08 -2.84 -21.91
C TRP A 184 -1.23 -3.17 -20.67
N ARG A 185 -0.90 -4.44 -20.45
CA ARG A 185 -0.06 -4.86 -19.31
C ARG A 185 1.35 -4.27 -19.39
N LYS A 186 2.00 -4.33 -20.55
CA LYS A 186 3.29 -3.67 -20.79
C LYS A 186 3.23 -2.17 -20.49
N SER A 187 2.19 -1.49 -20.98
CA SER A 187 1.97 -0.07 -20.67
C SER A 187 1.79 0.21 -19.17
N LYS A 188 1.10 -0.67 -18.43
CA LYS A 188 0.95 -0.54 -16.97
C LYS A 188 2.26 -0.78 -16.23
N TYR A 189 3.09 -1.71 -16.71
CA TYR A 189 4.42 -1.96 -16.17
C TYR A 189 5.31 -0.73 -16.39
N ASP A 190 5.45 -0.28 -17.63
CA ASP A 190 6.31 0.85 -18.00
C ASP A 190 5.88 2.13 -17.28
N GLY A 191 4.57 2.41 -17.22
CA GLY A 191 4.04 3.56 -16.51
C GLY A 191 4.36 3.54 -15.01
N PHE A 192 4.24 2.36 -14.37
CA PHE A 192 4.54 2.21 -12.94
C PHE A 192 6.03 2.27 -12.66
N LYS A 193 6.84 1.55 -13.43
CA LYS A 193 8.31 1.61 -13.37
C LYS A 193 8.79 3.07 -13.48
N ASN A 194 8.35 3.79 -14.52
CA ASN A 194 8.78 5.17 -14.74
C ASN A 194 8.35 6.11 -13.60
N ALA A 195 7.13 5.93 -13.06
CA ALA A 195 6.66 6.75 -11.94
C ALA A 195 7.47 6.51 -10.66
N VAL A 196 7.82 5.26 -10.38
CA VAL A 196 8.65 4.91 -9.22
C VAL A 196 10.08 5.41 -9.41
N GLU A 197 10.69 5.21 -10.58
CA GLU A 197 12.05 5.70 -10.85
C GLU A 197 12.13 7.23 -10.78
N ASP A 198 11.13 7.94 -11.32
CA ASP A 198 11.06 9.41 -11.23
C ASP A 198 10.97 9.88 -9.77
N LEU A 199 10.14 9.22 -8.95
CA LEU A 199 10.04 9.52 -7.52
C LEU A 199 11.39 9.27 -6.82
N LEU A 200 12.00 8.10 -7.00
CA LEU A 200 13.25 7.74 -6.34
C LEU A 200 14.39 8.70 -6.74
N GLN A 201 14.50 9.05 -8.02
CA GLN A 201 15.56 9.93 -8.54
C GLN A 201 15.41 11.40 -8.12
N ASN A 202 14.17 11.88 -7.98
CA ASN A 202 13.92 13.29 -7.63
C ASN A 202 13.90 13.54 -6.12
N VAL A 203 13.60 12.52 -5.31
CA VAL A 203 13.41 12.66 -3.86
C VAL A 203 14.62 12.15 -3.07
N LEU A 204 15.26 11.08 -3.51
CA LEU A 204 16.34 10.42 -2.78
C LEU A 204 17.73 10.82 -3.28
N LYS A 205 18.74 10.70 -2.41
CA LYS A 205 20.16 10.84 -2.74
C LYS A 205 20.94 9.66 -2.20
N GLU A 206 21.93 9.17 -2.95
CA GLU A 206 22.68 7.95 -2.62
C GLU A 206 23.29 7.96 -1.22
N GLU A 207 23.70 9.14 -0.74
CA GLU A 207 24.28 9.35 0.57
C GLU A 207 23.28 9.31 1.73
N TYR A 208 21.97 9.33 1.47
CA TYR A 208 20.96 9.37 2.51
C TYR A 208 20.95 8.10 3.36
N SER A 209 20.96 8.31 4.68
CA SER A 209 20.72 7.27 5.68
C SER A 209 19.28 6.76 5.61
N ASP A 210 19.00 5.67 6.32
CA ASP A 210 17.66 5.10 6.35
C ASP A 210 16.65 6.06 7.02
N PHE A 211 17.11 6.84 8.01
CA PHE A 211 16.36 7.95 8.60
C PHE A 211 16.05 9.03 7.55
N GLU A 212 17.06 9.47 6.79
CA GLU A 212 16.91 10.55 5.82
C GLU A 212 16.00 10.14 4.67
N ASN A 213 16.14 8.90 4.17
CA ASN A 213 15.24 8.32 3.17
C ASN A 213 13.79 8.31 3.66
N ALA A 214 13.56 7.91 4.92
CA ALA A 214 12.23 7.94 5.52
C ALA A 214 11.69 9.38 5.61
N LEU A 215 12.51 10.34 6.08
CA LEU A 215 12.08 11.73 6.23
C LEU A 215 11.68 12.36 4.90
N VAL A 216 12.52 12.29 3.86
CA VAL A 216 12.24 12.94 2.58
C VAL A 216 11.06 12.31 1.83
N LEU A 217 10.88 10.99 1.97
CA LEU A 217 9.72 10.31 1.40
C LEU A 217 8.45 10.65 2.19
N PHE A 218 8.53 10.79 3.52
CA PHE A 218 7.41 11.21 4.33
C PHE A 218 6.94 12.60 3.88
N GLU A 219 7.86 13.57 3.82
CA GLU A 219 7.60 14.93 3.31
C GLU A 219 6.98 14.91 1.90
N TYR A 220 7.57 14.13 0.98
CA TYR A 220 7.05 14.03 -0.37
C TYR A 220 5.60 13.54 -0.40
N PHE A 221 5.27 12.52 0.39
CA PHE A 221 3.90 12.02 0.49
C PHE A 221 2.97 13.06 1.12
N THR A 222 3.36 13.69 2.23
CA THR A 222 2.51 14.66 2.94
C THR A 222 2.21 15.91 2.13
N ASP A 223 3.12 16.30 1.24
CA ASP A 223 3.01 17.52 0.44
C ASP A 223 2.35 17.30 -0.93
N ASN A 224 2.48 16.10 -1.51
CA ASN A 224 2.10 15.87 -2.91
C ASN A 224 0.88 14.96 -3.10
N TYR A 225 0.37 14.32 -2.04
CA TYR A 225 -0.68 13.31 -2.13
C TYR A 225 -1.99 13.83 -1.50
N VAL A 226 -3.12 13.37 -2.04
CA VAL A 226 -4.45 13.80 -1.61
C VAL A 226 -5.28 12.60 -1.15
N TYR A 227 -5.95 12.73 -0.01
CA TYR A 227 -6.82 11.68 0.51
C TYR A 227 -8.09 11.53 -0.36
N ASP A 228 -8.42 10.30 -0.74
CA ASP A 228 -9.63 9.99 -1.50
C ASP A 228 -10.82 9.71 -0.56
N PHE A 229 -11.59 10.76 -0.27
CA PHE A 229 -12.81 10.67 0.55
C PHE A 229 -14.02 10.10 -0.21
N GLU A 230 -13.98 10.04 -1.54
CA GLU A 230 -15.14 9.69 -2.36
C GLU A 230 -15.25 8.18 -2.54
N HIS A 231 -14.13 7.48 -2.74
CA HIS A 231 -14.13 6.05 -3.03
C HIS A 231 -13.82 5.17 -1.81
N ASN A 232 -13.36 5.76 -0.69
CA ASN A 232 -13.17 5.10 0.62
C ASN A 232 -12.53 3.69 0.57
N GLY A 233 -11.67 3.40 -0.42
CA GLY A 233 -11.04 2.09 -0.58
C GLY A 233 -11.99 0.94 -0.93
N GLN A 234 -13.21 1.23 -1.39
CA GLN A 234 -14.27 0.23 -1.64
C GLN A 234 -14.10 -0.53 -2.96
N ASP A 235 -13.16 -0.11 -3.81
CA ASP A 235 -12.83 -0.83 -5.05
C ASP A 235 -11.65 -1.78 -4.77
N PRO A 236 -11.87 -3.12 -4.78
CA PRO A 236 -10.81 -4.10 -4.56
C PRO A 236 -9.68 -3.98 -5.60
N GLU A 237 -9.95 -3.43 -6.78
CA GLU A 237 -8.95 -3.19 -7.82
C GLU A 237 -8.09 -1.94 -7.55
N ASN A 238 -8.45 -1.14 -6.55
CA ASN A 238 -7.71 0.05 -6.11
C ASN A 238 -7.00 -0.13 -4.76
N ILE A 239 -6.84 -1.37 -4.27
CA ILE A 239 -6.13 -1.67 -3.03
C ILE A 239 -4.63 -1.86 -3.31
N GLY A 240 -3.76 -1.29 -2.46
CA GLY A 240 -2.30 -1.46 -2.54
C GLY A 240 -1.54 -0.24 -3.05
N ALA A 241 -0.25 -0.43 -3.34
CA ALA A 241 0.70 0.66 -3.60
C ALA A 241 0.57 1.28 -5.01
N TYR A 242 -0.06 0.60 -5.97
CA TYR A 242 -0.06 1.02 -7.38
C TYR A 242 -0.72 2.39 -7.58
N ILE A 243 -1.94 2.55 -7.05
CA ILE A 243 -2.77 3.75 -7.25
C ILE A 243 -2.09 5.04 -6.77
N PRO A 244 -1.64 5.16 -5.51
CA PRO A 244 -1.05 6.40 -5.02
C PRO A 244 0.26 6.74 -5.73
N LEU A 245 1.05 5.75 -6.16
CA LEU A 245 2.29 6.02 -6.90
C LEU A 245 2.06 6.52 -8.34
N ILE A 246 0.90 6.19 -8.94
CA ILE A 246 0.53 6.71 -10.28
C ILE A 246 -0.29 8.00 -10.20
N ARG A 247 -1.28 8.04 -9.29
CA ARG A 247 -2.32 9.08 -9.27
C ARG A 247 -2.17 10.08 -8.14
N LYS A 248 -1.23 9.87 -7.20
CA LYS A 248 -1.02 10.69 -6.00
C LYS A 248 -2.29 10.87 -5.15
N THR A 249 -3.16 9.86 -5.15
CA THR A 249 -4.40 9.84 -4.37
C THR A 249 -4.67 8.44 -3.83
N GLY A 250 -5.42 8.34 -2.74
CA GLY A 250 -5.77 7.07 -2.13
C GLY A 250 -6.25 7.22 -0.68
N VAL A 251 -6.46 6.09 -0.01
CA VAL A 251 -6.79 6.03 1.42
C VAL A 251 -5.61 5.48 2.24
N CYS A 252 -5.79 5.29 3.55
CA CYS A 252 -4.73 4.91 4.48
C CYS A 252 -3.94 3.65 4.06
N GLN A 253 -4.64 2.56 3.69
CA GLN A 253 -4.00 1.34 3.18
C GLN A 253 -3.19 1.54 1.89
N ASN A 254 -3.59 2.49 1.03
CA ASN A 254 -2.83 2.79 -0.18
C ASN A 254 -1.54 3.52 0.17
N PHE A 255 -1.61 4.54 1.03
CA PHE A 255 -0.43 5.31 1.41
C PHE A 255 0.55 4.48 2.23
N ALA A 256 0.05 3.66 3.17
CA ALA A 256 0.88 2.72 3.91
C ALA A 256 1.61 1.75 2.97
N ALA A 257 0.88 1.11 2.05
CA ALA A 257 1.48 0.19 1.07
C ALA A 257 2.50 0.89 0.15
N ALA A 258 2.18 2.08 -0.36
CA ALA A 258 3.06 2.81 -1.25
C ALA A 258 4.33 3.30 -0.56
N TYR A 259 4.20 3.81 0.67
CA TYR A 259 5.33 4.26 1.47
C TYR A 259 6.25 3.08 1.83
N THR A 260 5.70 1.93 2.25
CA THR A 260 6.44 0.68 2.42
C THR A 260 7.16 0.30 1.13
N PHE A 261 6.46 0.27 0.00
CA PHE A 261 7.03 -0.16 -1.28
C PHE A 261 8.25 0.68 -1.69
N VAL A 262 8.14 2.02 -1.64
CA VAL A 262 9.24 2.90 -2.08
C VAL A 262 10.42 2.90 -1.11
N LEU A 263 10.18 2.77 0.20
CA LEU A 263 11.27 2.64 1.17
C LEU A 263 11.99 1.29 1.07
N LEU A 264 11.29 0.22 0.72
CA LEU A 264 11.95 -1.07 0.48
C LEU A 264 12.86 -1.04 -0.76
N GLN A 265 12.62 -0.16 -1.73
CA GLN A 265 13.54 0.08 -2.85
C GLN A 265 14.90 0.59 -2.36
N THR A 266 14.95 1.23 -1.18
CA THR A 266 16.19 1.75 -0.60
C THR A 266 16.90 0.78 0.34
N GLY A 267 16.26 -0.35 0.63
CA GLY A 267 16.73 -1.34 1.61
C GLY A 267 16.37 -1.03 3.07
N CYS A 268 15.55 0.00 3.33
CA CYS A 268 15.05 0.29 4.68
C CYS A 268 14.21 -0.87 5.22
N ASP A 269 14.37 -1.20 6.50
CA ASP A 269 13.54 -2.19 7.19
C ASP A 269 12.21 -1.54 7.60
N VAL A 270 11.23 -1.56 6.70
CA VAL A 270 9.90 -0.97 6.87
C VAL A 270 8.81 -1.97 6.51
N ASP A 271 7.64 -1.86 7.15
CA ASP A 271 6.47 -2.68 6.88
C ASP A 271 5.17 -1.91 7.17
N ASN A 272 4.04 -2.53 6.86
CA ASN A 272 2.71 -2.04 7.22
C ASN A 272 2.39 -2.35 8.70
N MET A 273 1.56 -1.51 9.29
CA MET A 273 0.83 -1.78 10.52
C MET A 273 -0.64 -1.47 10.29
N GLU A 274 -1.50 -2.14 11.03
CA GLU A 274 -2.92 -1.80 11.08
C GLU A 274 -3.43 -1.77 12.52
N GLY A 275 -4.57 -1.11 12.71
CA GLY A 275 -5.30 -1.20 13.96
C GLY A 275 -6.57 -0.36 13.97
N ALA A 276 -7.32 -0.45 15.06
CA ALA A 276 -8.60 0.24 15.20
C ALA A 276 -8.44 1.70 15.68
N LEU A 277 -9.23 2.61 15.09
CA LEU A 277 -9.31 4.01 15.53
C LEU A 277 -10.11 4.20 16.83
N SER A 278 -10.92 3.21 17.20
CA SER A 278 -11.83 3.29 18.35
C SER A 278 -12.06 1.90 18.92
N GLU A 279 -12.18 1.82 20.25
CA GLU A 279 -12.59 0.60 20.96
C GLU A 279 -14.02 0.14 20.60
N THR A 280 -14.84 1.07 20.10
CA THR A 280 -16.29 0.87 19.96
C THR A 280 -16.79 0.94 18.52
N GLU A 281 -16.00 1.49 17.61
CA GLU A 281 -16.32 1.60 16.19
C GLU A 281 -15.23 0.86 15.38
N ALA A 282 -15.65 -0.08 14.53
CA ALA A 282 -14.76 -0.88 13.69
C ALA A 282 -14.22 -0.09 12.48
N THR A 283 -13.64 1.08 12.73
CA THR A 283 -12.91 1.84 11.71
C THR A 283 -11.44 1.48 11.82
N GLY A 284 -10.95 0.63 10.92
CA GLY A 284 -9.55 0.30 10.84
C GLY A 284 -8.75 1.40 10.15
N HIS A 285 -7.46 1.42 10.42
CA HIS A 285 -6.50 2.33 9.81
C HIS A 285 -5.20 1.60 9.57
N GLU A 286 -4.54 1.90 8.45
CA GLU A 286 -3.23 1.34 8.10
C GLU A 286 -2.17 2.45 8.08
N TRP A 287 -1.00 2.15 8.61
CA TRP A 287 0.20 3.00 8.64
C TRP A 287 1.45 2.13 8.52
N ASN A 288 2.61 2.63 8.94
CA ASN A 288 3.89 1.94 8.79
C ASN A 288 4.64 1.75 10.11
N ILE A 289 5.42 0.67 10.18
CA ILE A 289 6.49 0.47 11.17
C ILE A 289 7.82 0.49 10.45
N ILE A 290 8.81 1.17 11.01
CA ILE A 290 10.19 1.19 10.51
C ILE A 290 11.15 0.82 11.63
N ARG A 291 12.19 0.06 11.30
CA ARG A 291 13.27 -0.29 12.22
C ARG A 291 14.53 0.52 11.88
N LEU A 292 14.93 1.40 12.80
CA LEU A 292 16.13 2.23 12.71
C LEU A 292 17.04 1.90 13.89
N ASP A 293 18.32 1.60 13.64
CA ASP A 293 19.30 1.23 14.67
C ASP A 293 18.82 0.12 15.63
N GLY A 294 18.01 -0.81 15.13
CA GLY A 294 17.43 -1.91 15.91
C GLY A 294 16.23 -1.55 16.79
N GLN A 295 15.76 -0.30 16.75
CA GLN A 295 14.54 0.16 17.43
C GLN A 295 13.41 0.36 16.42
N CYS A 296 12.18 0.07 16.82
CA CYS A 296 11.00 0.23 15.97
C CYS A 296 10.30 1.56 16.25
N TYR A 297 9.77 2.18 15.19
CA TYR A 297 9.01 3.43 15.25
C TYR A 297 7.84 3.38 14.28
N MET A 298 6.77 4.13 14.57
CA MET A 298 5.59 4.23 13.70
C MET A 298 5.66 5.47 12.81
N ILE A 299 5.26 5.35 11.56
CA ILE A 299 5.12 6.47 10.61
C ILE A 299 3.73 6.44 10.00
N ASP A 300 3.08 7.60 9.91
CA ASP A 300 1.76 7.72 9.31
C ASP A 300 1.68 8.90 8.32
N THR A 301 1.88 8.58 7.05
CA THR A 301 1.78 9.54 5.94
C THR A 301 0.36 10.07 5.75
N THR A 302 -0.66 9.31 6.13
CA THR A 302 -2.07 9.69 5.95
C THR A 302 -2.46 10.85 6.86
N TRP A 303 -2.12 10.76 8.15
CA TRP A 303 -2.36 11.85 9.08
C TRP A 303 -1.39 13.01 8.90
N GLY A 304 -0.19 12.73 8.36
CA GLY A 304 0.76 13.72 7.90
C GLY A 304 0.29 14.59 6.73
N LEU A 305 -0.66 14.13 5.90
CA LEU A 305 -1.09 14.87 4.70
C LEU A 305 -1.48 16.33 5.00
N GLY A 306 -0.85 17.26 4.27
CA GLY A 306 -1.07 18.70 4.35
C GLY A 306 -0.53 19.36 5.62
N ARG A 307 0.30 18.65 6.40
CA ARG A 307 0.99 19.20 7.58
C ARG A 307 2.41 19.59 7.21
N ASN A 308 2.91 20.65 7.86
CA ASN A 308 4.30 21.10 7.74
C ASN A 308 5.11 20.74 9.01
N ASP A 309 4.72 19.67 9.71
CA ASP A 309 5.32 19.21 10.96
C ASP A 309 5.55 17.71 10.96
N LEU A 310 6.34 17.23 11.93
CA LEU A 310 6.76 15.83 12.04
C LEU A 310 5.93 15.04 13.05
N ARG A 311 4.72 15.51 13.42
CA ARG A 311 3.90 14.87 14.47
C ARG A 311 3.66 13.37 14.24
N TYR A 312 3.54 12.96 12.97
CA TYR A 312 3.24 11.57 12.60
C TYR A 312 4.44 10.79 12.05
N PHE A 313 5.66 11.27 12.33
CA PHE A 313 6.91 10.68 11.85
C PHE A 313 7.73 10.12 13.03
N LEU A 314 8.06 8.82 12.99
CA LEU A 314 8.84 8.12 14.01
C LEU A 314 8.23 8.20 15.43
N MET A 315 6.93 7.97 15.52
CA MET A 315 6.17 7.93 16.77
C MET A 315 6.50 6.69 17.60
N THR A 316 6.52 6.85 18.91
CA THR A 316 6.32 5.73 19.83
C THR A 316 4.85 5.29 19.84
N LYS A 317 4.57 4.15 20.47
CA LYS A 317 3.19 3.72 20.73
C LYS A 317 2.49 4.72 21.67
N GLU A 318 3.20 5.31 22.64
CA GLU A 318 2.65 6.33 23.53
C GLU A 318 2.29 7.61 22.76
N ASP A 319 3.19 8.12 21.91
CA ASP A 319 2.92 9.29 21.05
C ASP A 319 1.66 9.06 20.19
N ARG A 320 1.55 7.85 19.64
CA ARG A 320 0.39 7.43 18.84
C ARG A 320 -0.91 7.36 19.64
N GLN A 321 -0.86 6.93 20.89
CA GLN A 321 -2.03 6.91 21.79
C GLN A 321 -2.48 8.30 22.19
N GLU A 322 -1.54 9.19 22.52
CA GLU A 322 -1.83 10.53 23.02
C GLU A 322 -2.53 11.41 21.98
N ASP A 323 -2.28 11.19 20.68
CA ASP A 323 -2.99 11.90 19.60
C ASP A 323 -4.47 11.48 19.48
N GLY A 324 -4.93 10.53 20.31
CA GLY A 324 -6.33 10.39 20.70
C GLY A 324 -7.23 9.63 19.73
N GLN A 325 -6.65 8.84 18.82
CA GLN A 325 -7.38 8.18 17.75
C GLN A 325 -7.04 6.70 17.56
N TYR A 326 -6.49 6.01 18.56
CA TYR A 326 -6.04 4.61 18.39
C TYR A 326 -6.21 3.74 19.63
N PHE A 327 -6.57 2.49 19.40
CA PHE A 327 -6.62 1.46 20.43
C PHE A 327 -5.44 0.48 20.29
N ILE A 328 -4.47 0.56 21.21
CA ILE A 328 -3.27 -0.30 21.19
C ILE A 328 -3.59 -1.79 21.28
N GLY A 329 -4.69 -2.17 21.94
CA GLY A 329 -5.03 -3.58 22.16
C GLY A 329 -5.43 -4.34 20.89
N ASP A 330 -5.57 -3.64 19.76
CA ASP A 330 -5.98 -4.17 18.46
C ASP A 330 -5.10 -3.59 17.35
N MET A 331 -3.77 -3.72 17.53
CA MET A 331 -2.80 -3.41 16.49
C MET A 331 -2.18 -4.71 15.96
N ASP A 332 -1.97 -4.77 14.65
CA ASP A 332 -1.28 -5.85 13.97
C ASP A 332 -0.05 -5.32 13.22
N VAL A 333 1.01 -6.12 13.20
CA VAL A 333 2.30 -5.83 12.56
C VAL A 333 2.48 -6.67 11.31
N GLY A 334 2.97 -6.01 10.26
CA GLY A 334 3.34 -6.63 9.00
C GLY A 334 2.13 -7.03 8.18
N LEU A 335 2.40 -7.43 6.93
CA LEU A 335 1.37 -7.78 5.97
C LEU A 335 0.60 -9.05 6.36
N LEU A 336 1.14 -9.91 7.23
CA LEU A 336 0.47 -11.12 7.71
C LEU A 336 -0.41 -10.90 8.96
N LEU A 337 -0.63 -9.65 9.36
CA LEU A 337 -1.55 -9.26 10.43
C LEU A 337 -1.30 -10.02 11.74
N LYS A 338 -0.05 -9.95 12.24
CA LYS A 338 0.30 -10.58 13.52
C LYS A 338 0.13 -9.61 14.67
N ASN A 339 -0.55 -10.06 15.71
CA ASN A 339 -0.83 -9.28 16.91
C ASN A 339 0.41 -8.56 17.47
N TYR A 340 0.27 -7.25 17.64
CA TYR A 340 1.24 -6.37 18.27
C TYR A 340 1.36 -6.69 19.77
N GLY A 341 2.26 -7.63 20.08
CA GLY A 341 2.60 -8.00 21.46
C GLY A 341 3.93 -8.74 21.58
N ASP A 342 4.65 -8.89 20.45
CA ASP A 342 5.98 -9.43 20.41
C ASP A 342 7.00 -8.32 20.68
N ASP A 343 7.88 -8.55 21.67
CA ASP A 343 8.88 -7.58 22.12
C ASP A 343 9.78 -7.06 20.98
N ARG A 344 9.91 -7.82 19.88
CA ARG A 344 10.71 -7.45 18.69
C ARG A 344 10.15 -6.27 17.88
N TYR A 345 8.88 -5.91 18.06
CA TYR A 345 8.21 -4.86 17.28
C TYR A 345 7.70 -3.70 18.13
N LEU A 346 8.08 -3.66 19.41
CA LEU A 346 7.64 -2.60 20.32
C LEU A 346 8.27 -1.26 19.95
N CYS A 347 7.42 -0.26 19.70
CA CYS A 347 7.80 1.12 19.44
C CYS A 347 7.80 1.95 20.74
N ASN A 348 8.77 1.74 21.63
CA ASN A 348 8.84 2.43 22.93
C ASN A 348 10.04 3.38 23.07
N ASP A 349 10.93 3.41 22.06
CA ASP A 349 12.13 4.23 22.12
C ASP A 349 11.79 5.70 21.84
N THR A 350 12.11 6.59 22.78
CA THR A 350 11.70 8.00 22.72
C THR A 350 12.71 8.92 22.01
N LYS A 351 13.71 8.36 21.30
CA LYS A 351 14.78 9.13 20.61
C LYS A 351 14.22 10.26 19.75
N TYR A 352 13.09 10.05 19.08
CA TYR A 352 12.50 11.01 18.14
C TYR A 352 11.30 11.80 18.69
N SER A 353 10.89 11.60 19.95
CA SER A 353 9.67 12.24 20.50
C SER A 353 9.76 13.77 20.55
N GLU A 354 10.97 14.36 20.56
CA GLU A 354 11.14 15.82 20.47
C GLU A 354 10.65 16.39 19.13
N LEU A 355 10.62 15.60 18.06
CA LEU A 355 10.16 16.04 16.74
C LEU A 355 8.65 16.36 16.73
N HIS A 356 7.85 15.69 17.56
CA HIS A 356 6.38 15.69 17.46
C HIS A 356 5.70 16.92 18.08
N GLN A 357 6.46 17.70 18.86
CA GLN A 357 6.01 18.95 19.48
C GLN A 357 6.33 20.20 18.64
N ALA A 358 7.07 20.02 17.55
CA ALA A 358 7.42 21.12 16.65
C ALA A 358 6.21 21.63 15.87
N LEU A 359 6.10 22.96 15.77
CA LEU A 359 5.14 23.66 14.93
C LEU A 359 5.65 23.80 13.50
N GLU A 360 6.96 23.98 13.37
CA GLU A 360 7.71 24.13 12.12
C GLU A 360 9.09 23.50 12.34
N TYR A 361 9.69 22.99 11.26
CA TYR A 361 11.08 22.55 11.29
C TYR A 361 11.82 22.92 10.02
N THR A 362 13.15 22.91 10.11
CA THR A 362 14.04 22.93 8.94
C THR A 362 15.07 21.83 9.09
N TRP A 363 15.25 21.04 8.03
CA TRP A 363 16.20 19.96 8.00
C TRP A 363 17.51 20.38 7.31
N ASN A 364 18.64 20.04 7.92
CA ASN A 364 19.97 20.21 7.35
C ASN A 364 20.72 18.86 7.35
N PRO A 365 20.81 18.19 6.19
CA PRO A 365 21.50 16.92 6.06
C PRO A 365 23.02 16.98 6.22
N GLU A 366 23.66 18.13 5.99
CA GLU A 366 25.13 18.22 6.05
C GLU A 366 25.67 18.09 7.49
N ASP A 367 24.86 18.50 8.47
CA ASP A 367 25.22 18.49 9.90
C ASP A 367 24.40 17.46 10.72
N ASN A 368 23.59 16.64 10.05
CA ASN A 368 22.60 15.73 10.64
C ASN A 368 21.67 16.41 11.66
N THR A 369 21.11 17.57 11.30
CA THR A 369 20.31 18.36 12.24
C THR A 369 18.92 18.69 11.73
N ILE A 370 17.97 18.74 12.66
CA ILE A 370 16.64 19.29 12.46
C ILE A 370 16.49 20.45 13.45
N SER A 371 16.23 21.64 12.94
CA SER A 371 15.91 22.80 13.77
C SER A 371 14.40 22.87 13.95
N LEU A 372 13.94 22.84 15.20
CA LEU A 372 12.54 22.73 15.60
C LEU A 372 12.06 24.02 16.25
N ARG A 373 10.91 24.55 15.82
CA ARG A 373 10.25 25.70 16.46
C ARG A 373 9.02 25.23 17.21
N GLN A 374 8.93 25.51 18.51
CA GLN A 374 7.89 24.97 19.40
C GLN A 374 7.52 25.95 20.52
N PHE A 375 6.39 25.73 21.20
CA PHE A 375 6.08 26.43 22.44
C PHE A 375 6.82 25.80 23.63
N ASP A 376 7.25 26.61 24.60
CA ASP A 376 7.75 26.11 25.88
C ASP A 376 6.61 25.79 26.87
N VAL A 377 7.00 25.30 28.06
CA VAL A 377 6.07 24.96 29.15
C VAL A 377 5.25 26.14 29.67
N ASN A 378 5.63 27.38 29.35
CA ASN A 378 4.93 28.61 29.73
C ASN A 378 4.06 29.15 28.57
N GLY A 379 4.06 28.49 27.41
CA GLY A 379 3.37 28.95 26.21
C GLY A 379 4.11 30.05 25.45
N GLU A 380 5.39 30.30 25.76
CA GLU A 380 6.24 31.20 24.99
C GLU A 380 6.87 30.46 23.81
N LEU A 381 6.97 31.12 22.66
CA LEU A 381 7.57 30.53 21.48
C LEU A 381 9.09 30.43 21.67
N LYS A 382 9.63 29.21 21.68
CA LYS A 382 11.08 29.00 21.66
C LYS A 382 11.64 29.32 20.28
N GLU A 383 12.78 30.00 20.26
CA GLU A 383 13.68 29.96 19.10
C GLU A 383 14.09 28.51 18.80
N TYR A 384 14.54 28.26 17.57
CA TYR A 384 14.83 26.92 17.08
C TYR A 384 15.69 26.09 18.06
N THR A 385 15.18 24.94 18.49
CA THR A 385 15.96 23.91 19.20
C THR A 385 16.56 22.97 18.16
N THR A 386 17.83 22.60 18.29
CA THR A 386 18.49 21.71 17.35
C THR A 386 18.41 20.26 17.83
N PHE A 387 17.66 19.43 17.10
CA PHE A 387 17.69 17.98 17.21
C PHE A 387 18.80 17.43 16.32
N LYS A 388 19.57 16.45 16.80
CA LYS A 388 20.55 15.72 16.01
C LYS A 388 20.09 14.29 15.81
N TYR A 389 20.01 13.85 14.56
CA TYR A 389 19.82 12.45 14.23
C TYR A 389 21.20 11.81 13.99
N GLU A 390 21.32 10.51 14.26
CA GLU A 390 22.56 9.74 14.05
C GLU A 390 22.47 8.93 12.77
#